data_AF-X0U166-F1
#
_entry.id   AF-X0U166-F1
#
_cell.length_a   1.000
_cell.length_b   1.000
_cell.length_c   1.000
_cell.angle_alpha   90.00
_cell.angle_beta   90.00
_cell.angle_gamma   90.00
#
_symmetry.space_group_name_H-M   'P 1'
#
loop_
_entity.id
_entity.type
_entity.pdbx_description
1 polymer ?
#
loop_
_entity_poly.entity_id
_entity_poly.type
_entity_poly.pdbx_seq_one_letter_code
_entity_poly.pdbx_strand_id
1 'polypeptide(L)'
;MKEDGLGATDQSSYLALEVSLTNAELVGVPGLVFRASGEVLVNRTTLSDGTASTTAAERLDWYTASTTNDSNDLLPDFSAKLIKAISLSIDGSVWLDMFGFVVGGADLKITQADMSVNDDAITAFDASVMSVELTNLNLFVGAGAKLDDNANPTALVTGEAVGFSVSGTVKMALVKEDGLGATDQSSYLALEVSLAGAELVGIEGLVLKAEGSVLVNKATDAAGDAVTDRIDWATATDTGSLLPDPGFGTKLTSSIELNVSGAASMDVFGFVVGTATFEMTTGTADVDTKNTNIDTDGILSNASVMSLTLTNLNLFAGVGATLNENGTPLDQDDDKIDTSGAIGFSISDGTIKFASVRPASTDPDDLTAYTGVEISIEGAELVGIEGLVLKAEGS
;
A
#
# COMPACT_ATOMS: atom_id res chain seq x y z
N MET A 1 -35.33 -14.25 -4.29
CA MET A 1 -36.14 -15.48 -4.22
C MET A 1 -36.57 -15.73 -2.78
N LYS A 2 -37.73 -16.35 -2.55
CA LYS A 2 -38.13 -16.91 -1.24
C LYS A 2 -38.13 -18.42 -1.37
N GLU A 3 -37.68 -19.13 -0.34
CA GLU A 3 -37.77 -20.59 -0.31
C GLU A 3 -39.22 -21.01 -0.05
N ASP A 4 -39.74 -21.98 -0.83
CA ASP A 4 -41.10 -22.49 -0.68
C ASP A 4 -41.04 -23.89 -0.04
N GLY A 5 -41.82 -24.14 1.02
CA GLY A 5 -41.95 -25.46 1.66
C GLY A 5 -41.31 -25.64 3.04
N LEU A 6 -40.71 -24.59 3.62
CA LEU A 6 -40.36 -24.57 5.05
C LEU A 6 -41.59 -24.16 5.88
N GLY A 7 -41.60 -24.52 7.17
CA GLY A 7 -42.75 -24.29 8.06
C GLY A 7 -43.24 -22.84 7.99
N ALA A 8 -44.53 -22.59 8.28
CA ALA A 8 -45.23 -21.30 8.07
C ALA A 8 -44.59 -20.03 8.71
N THR A 9 -43.44 -20.17 9.37
CA THR A 9 -42.63 -19.12 10.01
C THR A 9 -41.34 -18.78 9.26
N ASP A 10 -40.90 -19.58 8.27
CA ASP A 10 -39.70 -19.25 7.50
C ASP A 10 -40.02 -18.19 6.44
N GLN A 11 -39.34 -17.06 6.53
CA GLN A 11 -39.50 -15.92 5.62
C GLN A 11 -38.18 -15.51 4.97
N SER A 12 -37.19 -16.40 4.97
CA SER A 12 -35.88 -16.11 4.44
C SER A 12 -35.96 -15.76 2.95
N SER A 13 -35.15 -14.80 2.53
CA SER A 13 -35.13 -14.34 1.14
C SER A 13 -33.73 -14.01 0.67
N TYR A 14 -33.49 -14.27 -0.62
CA TYR A 14 -32.19 -14.13 -1.25
C TYR A 14 -32.24 -13.05 -2.33
N LEU A 15 -31.24 -12.17 -2.36
CA LEU A 15 -31.05 -11.13 -3.36
C LEU A 15 -29.68 -11.28 -4.01
N ALA A 16 -29.69 -11.39 -5.34
CA ALA A 16 -28.54 -11.12 -6.18
C ALA A 16 -28.81 -9.84 -6.97
N LEU A 17 -27.78 -9.01 -7.10
CA LEU A 17 -27.74 -7.89 -8.01
C LEU A 17 -26.39 -7.90 -8.71
N GLU A 18 -26.43 -7.89 -10.04
CA GLU A 18 -25.28 -7.69 -10.91
C GLU A 18 -25.59 -6.47 -11.78
N VAL A 19 -24.74 -5.45 -11.69
CA VAL A 19 -24.85 -4.21 -12.47
C VAL A 19 -23.51 -3.97 -13.13
N SER A 20 -23.53 -3.82 -14.45
CA SER A 20 -22.35 -3.43 -15.21
C SER A 20 -22.52 -2.04 -15.82
N LEU A 21 -21.43 -1.31 -15.80
CA LEU A 21 -21.24 -0.03 -16.44
C LEU A 21 -20.06 -0.19 -17.39
N THR A 22 -20.33 -0.32 -18.69
CA THR A 22 -19.25 -0.57 -19.65
C THR A 22 -18.46 0.69 -20.00
N ASN A 23 -19.14 1.84 -20.06
CA ASN A 23 -18.51 3.11 -20.41
C ASN A 23 -19.39 4.31 -19.98
N ALA A 24 -19.21 4.81 -18.76
CA ALA A 24 -19.68 6.14 -18.40
C ALA A 24 -18.67 7.17 -18.88
N GLU A 25 -19.14 8.15 -19.64
CA GLU A 25 -18.34 9.28 -20.09
C GLU A 25 -19.02 10.58 -19.69
N LEU A 26 -18.25 11.53 -19.15
CA LEU A 26 -18.72 12.90 -18.99
C LEU A 26 -18.58 13.65 -20.31
N VAL A 27 -19.70 13.99 -20.92
CA VAL A 27 -19.74 14.73 -22.20
C VAL A 27 -20.09 16.20 -21.99
N GLY A 28 -19.65 17.06 -22.91
CA GLY A 28 -20.07 18.46 -22.98
C GLY A 28 -19.19 19.45 -22.21
N VAL A 29 -18.07 19.01 -21.62
CA VAL A 29 -17.04 19.87 -21.03
C VAL A 29 -15.78 19.83 -21.89
N PRO A 30 -15.52 20.84 -22.74
CA PRO A 30 -14.33 20.87 -23.58
C PRO A 30 -13.04 20.76 -22.75
N GLY A 31 -12.13 19.87 -23.17
CA GLY A 31 -10.86 19.64 -22.49
C GLY A 31 -10.96 18.79 -21.21
N LEU A 32 -12.15 18.32 -20.81
CA LEU A 32 -12.30 17.35 -19.73
C LEU A 32 -12.69 16.00 -20.33
N VAL A 33 -11.87 14.98 -20.10
CA VAL A 33 -12.22 13.59 -20.33
C VAL A 33 -12.37 12.94 -18.96
N PHE A 34 -13.51 12.31 -18.72
CA PHE A 34 -13.72 11.44 -17.58
C PHE A 34 -14.41 10.18 -18.08
N ARG A 35 -13.77 9.04 -17.85
CA ARG A 35 -14.29 7.72 -18.23
C ARG A 35 -14.27 6.81 -17.03
N ALA A 36 -15.36 6.08 -16.83
CA ALA A 36 -15.46 5.09 -15.79
C ALA A 36 -16.15 3.83 -16.32
N SER A 37 -15.66 2.68 -15.89
CA SER A 37 -16.29 1.40 -16.14
C SER A 37 -16.28 0.56 -14.86
N GLY A 38 -17.15 -0.43 -14.79
CA GLY A 38 -17.08 -1.41 -13.71
C GLY A 38 -18.29 -2.32 -13.60
N GLU A 39 -18.19 -3.25 -12.68
CA GLU A 39 -19.19 -4.25 -12.31
C GLU A 39 -19.39 -4.17 -10.80
N VAL A 40 -20.65 -4.25 -10.38
CA VAL A 40 -21.04 -4.33 -8.98
C VAL A 40 -21.88 -5.59 -8.80
N LEU A 41 -21.41 -6.45 -7.91
CA LEU A 41 -22.01 -7.71 -7.52
C LEU A 41 -22.43 -7.62 -6.04
N VAL A 42 -23.68 -7.92 -5.74
CA VAL A 42 -24.21 -7.94 -4.37
C VAL A 42 -24.94 -9.25 -4.12
N ASN A 43 -24.55 -9.95 -3.05
CA ASN A 43 -25.20 -11.18 -2.60
C ASN A 43 -25.68 -10.98 -1.16
N ARG A 44 -27.01 -10.96 -0.96
CA ARG A 44 -27.60 -10.78 0.37
C ARG A 44 -28.63 -11.85 0.67
N THR A 45 -28.63 -12.28 1.92
CA THR A 45 -29.72 -13.05 2.50
C THR A 45 -30.40 -12.22 3.59
N THR A 46 -31.72 -12.19 3.58
CA THR A 46 -32.56 -11.75 4.69
C THR A 46 -33.09 -13.00 5.38
N LEU A 47 -32.91 -13.08 6.70
CA LEU A 47 -33.36 -14.19 7.52
C LEU A 47 -34.85 -14.10 7.82
N SER A 48 -35.41 -15.18 8.37
CA SER A 48 -36.83 -15.29 8.71
C SER A 48 -37.35 -14.23 9.69
N ASP A 49 -36.46 -13.68 10.52
CA ASP A 49 -36.77 -12.60 11.46
C ASP A 49 -36.70 -11.20 10.83
N GLY A 50 -36.39 -11.12 9.53
CA GLY A 50 -36.27 -9.87 8.77
C GLY A 50 -34.90 -9.19 8.87
N THR A 51 -33.94 -9.78 9.60
CA THR A 51 -32.57 -9.26 9.68
C THR A 51 -31.75 -9.70 8.46
N ALA A 52 -30.67 -8.97 8.17
CA ALA A 52 -29.71 -9.40 7.15
C ALA A 52 -28.77 -10.45 7.74
N SER A 53 -28.53 -11.52 7.00
CA SER A 53 -27.46 -12.46 7.30
C SER A 53 -26.11 -11.75 7.29
N THR A 54 -25.24 -12.14 8.21
CA THR A 54 -23.84 -11.69 8.32
C THR A 54 -22.86 -12.83 8.07
N THR A 55 -23.31 -13.97 7.51
CA THR A 55 -22.45 -15.14 7.30
C THR A 55 -22.59 -15.71 5.90
N ALA A 56 -21.53 -16.37 5.41
CA ALA A 56 -21.55 -17.06 4.11
C ALA A 56 -22.43 -18.32 4.11
N ALA A 57 -22.67 -18.93 5.28
CA ALA A 57 -23.44 -20.18 5.39
C ALA A 57 -24.90 -20.02 4.96
N GLU A 58 -25.45 -18.82 5.10
CA GLU A 58 -26.84 -18.50 4.78
C GLU A 58 -27.00 -17.87 3.40
N ARG A 59 -25.91 -17.68 2.63
CA ARG A 59 -25.94 -17.07 1.29
C ARG A 59 -26.02 -18.11 0.18
N LEU A 60 -26.79 -17.79 -0.85
CA LEU A 60 -26.93 -18.62 -2.05
C LEU A 60 -25.69 -18.47 -2.94
N ASP A 61 -25.24 -19.57 -3.53
CA ASP A 61 -24.27 -19.57 -4.63
C ASP A 61 -25.02 -19.28 -5.95
N TRP A 62 -25.07 -18.01 -6.35
CA TRP A 62 -25.87 -17.58 -7.50
C TRP A 62 -25.30 -18.03 -8.84
N TYR A 63 -23.97 -18.10 -8.96
CA TYR A 63 -23.33 -18.65 -10.14
C TYR A 63 -23.72 -20.11 -10.36
N THR A 64 -23.57 -20.95 -9.33
CA THR A 64 -23.90 -22.37 -9.43
C THR A 64 -25.41 -22.58 -9.60
N ALA A 65 -26.23 -21.76 -8.93
CA ALA A 65 -27.68 -21.81 -9.06
C ALA A 65 -28.15 -21.52 -10.50
N SER A 66 -27.64 -20.45 -11.11
CA SER A 66 -28.01 -20.05 -12.48
C SER A 66 -27.46 -20.99 -13.55
N THR A 67 -26.21 -21.43 -13.45
CA THR A 67 -25.55 -22.19 -14.53
C THR A 67 -25.82 -23.70 -14.51
N THR A 68 -26.10 -24.28 -13.35
CA THR A 68 -26.18 -25.76 -13.20
C THR A 68 -27.43 -26.28 -12.52
N ASN A 69 -28.15 -25.44 -11.76
CA ASN A 69 -29.30 -25.86 -10.96
C ASN A 69 -30.59 -25.11 -11.32
N ASP A 70 -30.68 -24.70 -12.58
CA ASP A 70 -31.86 -24.05 -13.13
C ASP A 70 -32.40 -24.80 -14.35
N SER A 71 -33.01 -25.95 -14.10
CA SER A 71 -33.55 -26.82 -15.16
C SER A 71 -34.59 -26.16 -16.08
N ASN A 72 -35.15 -25.02 -15.67
CA ASN A 72 -36.17 -24.29 -16.41
C ASN A 72 -35.64 -22.99 -17.02
N ASP A 73 -34.36 -22.65 -16.83
CA ASP A 73 -33.69 -21.47 -17.41
C ASP A 73 -34.44 -20.15 -17.07
N LEU A 74 -34.78 -20.00 -15.80
CA LEU A 74 -35.54 -18.86 -15.25
C LEU A 74 -34.64 -17.80 -14.58
N LEU A 75 -33.45 -18.18 -14.14
CA LEU A 75 -32.42 -17.32 -13.56
C LEU A 75 -31.56 -16.74 -14.68
N PRO A 76 -31.18 -15.45 -14.59
CA PRO A 76 -30.14 -14.93 -15.47
C PRO A 76 -28.79 -15.57 -15.14
N ASP A 77 -27.92 -15.69 -16.14
CA ASP A 77 -26.53 -16.06 -15.94
C ASP A 77 -25.84 -14.99 -15.09
N PHE A 78 -25.42 -15.39 -13.88
CA PHE A 78 -24.65 -14.52 -12.99
C PHE A 78 -23.15 -14.73 -13.17
N SER A 79 -22.36 -13.70 -12.85
CA SER A 79 -20.90 -13.76 -12.80
C SER A 79 -20.39 -14.91 -11.94
N ALA A 80 -19.32 -15.56 -12.38
CA ALA A 80 -18.63 -16.63 -11.63
C ALA A 80 -18.09 -16.18 -10.27
N LYS A 81 -17.99 -14.86 -10.04
CA LYS A 81 -17.59 -14.25 -8.78
C LYS A 81 -18.73 -14.24 -7.73
N LEU A 82 -20.00 -14.34 -8.15
CA LEU A 82 -21.17 -14.22 -7.25
C LEU A 82 -21.49 -15.54 -6.54
N ILE A 83 -20.53 -16.03 -5.75
CA ILE A 83 -20.63 -17.25 -4.94
C ILE A 83 -21.10 -16.93 -3.51
N LYS A 84 -21.37 -17.97 -2.70
CA LYS A 84 -21.86 -17.82 -1.32
C LYS A 84 -20.95 -17.01 -0.39
N ALA A 85 -19.63 -17.05 -0.61
CA ALA A 85 -18.66 -16.34 0.22
C ALA A 85 -18.66 -14.83 -0.03
N ILE A 86 -18.92 -14.38 -1.26
CA ILE A 86 -18.79 -12.97 -1.70
C ILE A 86 -20.08 -12.20 -1.43
N SER A 87 -20.04 -11.16 -0.59
CA SER A 87 -21.22 -10.35 -0.22
C SER A 87 -21.30 -9.08 -1.06
N LEU A 88 -20.14 -8.53 -1.40
CA LEU A 88 -19.94 -7.41 -2.30
C LEU A 88 -18.70 -7.67 -3.14
N SER A 89 -18.78 -7.44 -4.45
CA SER A 89 -17.61 -7.26 -5.30
C SER A 89 -17.83 -6.06 -6.20
N ILE A 90 -16.82 -5.19 -6.27
CA ILE A 90 -16.74 -4.05 -7.15
C ILE A 90 -15.44 -4.20 -7.92
N ASP A 91 -15.51 -4.12 -9.23
CA ASP A 91 -14.36 -4.21 -10.12
C ASP A 91 -14.56 -3.15 -11.19
N GLY A 92 -13.61 -2.24 -11.37
CA GLY A 92 -13.79 -1.16 -12.33
C GLY A 92 -12.54 -0.33 -12.56
N SER A 93 -12.67 0.65 -13.44
CA SER A 93 -11.59 1.55 -13.81
C SER A 93 -12.09 2.98 -13.92
N VAL A 94 -11.21 3.92 -13.58
CA VAL A 94 -11.45 5.35 -13.77
C VAL A 94 -10.28 5.98 -14.49
N TRP A 95 -10.58 6.83 -15.47
CA TRP A 95 -9.62 7.58 -16.25
C TRP A 95 -10.05 9.03 -16.38
N LEU A 96 -9.07 9.91 -16.30
CA LEU A 96 -9.26 11.34 -16.18
C LEU A 96 -8.21 12.08 -17.01
N ASP A 97 -8.65 13.03 -17.83
CA ASP A 97 -7.81 14.07 -18.42
C ASP A 97 -8.49 15.41 -18.11
N MET A 98 -7.89 16.17 -17.21
CA MET A 98 -8.37 17.49 -16.81
C MET A 98 -7.54 18.56 -17.52
N PHE A 99 -8.07 19.02 -18.64
CA PHE A 99 -7.61 20.21 -19.35
C PHE A 99 -6.14 20.15 -19.78
N GLY A 100 -5.57 18.94 -19.95
CA GLY A 100 -4.16 18.74 -20.25
C GLY A 100 -3.19 19.10 -19.12
N PHE A 101 -3.69 19.20 -17.88
CA PHE A 101 -2.90 19.50 -16.67
C PHE A 101 -2.79 18.34 -15.70
N VAL A 102 -3.85 17.54 -15.57
CA VAL A 102 -3.88 16.37 -14.69
C VAL A 102 -4.44 15.22 -15.51
N VAL A 103 -3.64 14.18 -15.73
CA VAL A 103 -4.04 13.02 -16.53
C VAL A 103 -3.70 11.76 -15.75
N GLY A 104 -4.66 10.86 -15.58
CA GLY A 104 -4.42 9.69 -14.76
C GLY A 104 -5.53 8.68 -14.83
N GLY A 105 -5.28 7.53 -14.24
CA GLY A 105 -6.27 6.49 -14.02
C GLY A 105 -5.80 5.45 -13.05
N ALA A 106 -6.74 4.61 -12.65
CA ALA A 106 -6.51 3.46 -11.80
C ALA A 106 -7.63 2.44 -12.01
N ASP A 107 -7.30 1.19 -11.79
CA ASP A 107 -8.26 0.12 -11.63
C ASP A 107 -8.54 -0.06 -10.14
N LEU A 108 -9.80 -0.25 -9.78
CA LEU A 108 -10.29 -0.46 -8.42
C LEU A 108 -10.93 -1.83 -8.33
N LYS A 109 -10.48 -2.62 -7.36
CA LYS A 109 -11.14 -3.84 -6.93
C LYS A 109 -11.47 -3.75 -5.45
N ILE A 110 -12.74 -3.93 -5.09
CA ILE A 110 -13.20 -4.07 -3.71
C ILE A 110 -13.92 -5.40 -3.63
N THR A 111 -13.57 -6.25 -2.68
CA THR A 111 -14.32 -7.48 -2.45
C THR A 111 -14.49 -7.70 -0.96
N GLN A 112 -15.72 -8.03 -0.55
CA GLN A 112 -16.05 -8.40 0.82
C GLN A 112 -16.52 -9.85 0.86
N ALA A 113 -15.98 -10.64 1.77
CA ALA A 113 -16.36 -12.03 1.96
C ALA A 113 -16.19 -12.49 3.41
N ASP A 114 -16.93 -13.53 3.78
CA ASP A 114 -16.78 -14.18 5.09
C ASP A 114 -15.91 -15.43 4.92
N MET A 115 -14.89 -15.59 5.76
CA MET A 115 -13.85 -16.61 5.64
C MET A 115 -13.08 -16.81 6.94
N SER A 116 -12.25 -17.85 7.00
CA SER A 116 -11.30 -18.02 8.09
C SER A 116 -9.97 -17.33 7.74
N VAL A 117 -9.44 -16.56 8.69
CA VAL A 117 -8.13 -15.90 8.62
C VAL A 117 -7.16 -16.61 9.56
N ASN A 118 -5.96 -16.92 9.06
CA ASN A 118 -4.87 -17.49 9.85
C ASN A 118 -3.54 -16.81 9.50
N ASP A 119 -2.79 -16.38 10.51
CA ASP A 119 -1.46 -15.76 10.36
C ASP A 119 -0.36 -16.50 11.13
N ASP A 120 -0.69 -17.65 11.73
CA ASP A 120 0.16 -18.46 12.63
C ASP A 120 0.65 -17.73 13.91
N ALA A 121 0.27 -16.46 14.11
CA ALA A 121 0.65 -15.64 15.27
C ALA A 121 -0.50 -15.50 16.28
N ILE A 122 -1.73 -15.28 15.79
CA ILE A 122 -2.96 -15.31 16.58
C ILE A 122 -3.78 -16.56 16.27
N THR A 123 -4.74 -16.89 17.14
CA THR A 123 -5.61 -18.05 16.91
C THR A 123 -6.50 -17.78 15.71
N ALA A 124 -6.51 -18.68 14.72
CA ALA A 124 -7.37 -18.55 13.55
C ALA A 124 -8.85 -18.38 13.92
N PHE A 125 -9.54 -17.51 13.19
CA PHE A 125 -10.92 -17.11 13.45
C PHE A 125 -11.68 -16.92 12.15
N ASP A 126 -13.00 -17.06 12.21
CA ASP A 126 -13.89 -16.69 11.11
C ASP A 126 -14.11 -15.18 11.15
N ALA A 127 -14.18 -14.54 9.98
CA ALA A 127 -14.23 -13.09 9.85
C ALA A 127 -14.92 -12.64 8.57
N SER A 128 -15.57 -11.48 8.64
CA SER A 128 -15.91 -10.64 7.49
C SER A 128 -14.66 -9.84 7.09
N VAL A 129 -14.11 -10.16 5.93
CA VAL A 129 -12.92 -9.52 5.37
C VAL A 129 -13.31 -8.65 4.19
N MET A 130 -12.77 -7.43 4.14
CA MET A 130 -12.86 -6.52 3.00
C MET A 130 -11.48 -6.23 2.45
N SER A 131 -11.24 -6.63 1.21
CA SER A 131 -10.02 -6.35 0.46
C SER A 131 -10.28 -5.22 -0.54
N VAL A 132 -9.37 -4.25 -0.61
CA VAL A 132 -9.38 -3.13 -1.54
C VAL A 132 -8.02 -3.06 -2.24
N GLU A 133 -8.03 -3.06 -3.56
CA GLU A 133 -6.85 -2.98 -4.40
C GLU A 133 -7.01 -1.85 -5.40
N LEU A 134 -6.02 -0.95 -5.46
CA LEU A 134 -5.80 -0.05 -6.59
C LEU A 134 -4.60 -0.55 -7.36
N THR A 135 -4.83 -0.90 -8.62
CA THR A 135 -3.79 -1.33 -9.55
C THR A 135 -3.74 -0.40 -10.76
N ASN A 136 -2.66 -0.49 -11.53
CA ASN A 136 -2.43 0.37 -12.69
C ASN A 136 -2.63 1.87 -12.37
N LEU A 137 -2.30 2.27 -11.13
CA LEU A 137 -2.39 3.65 -10.71
C LEU A 137 -1.30 4.42 -11.44
N ASN A 138 -1.70 5.32 -12.33
CA ASN A 138 -0.82 6.19 -13.08
C ASN A 138 -1.39 7.61 -13.03
N LEU A 139 -0.55 8.58 -12.70
CA LEU A 139 -0.93 9.98 -12.60
C LEU A 139 0.19 10.85 -13.18
N PHE A 140 -0.19 11.79 -14.03
CA PHE A 140 0.66 12.86 -14.49
C PHE A 140 0.06 14.20 -14.08
N VAL A 141 0.89 15.06 -13.48
CA VAL A 141 0.54 16.45 -13.15
C VAL A 141 1.52 17.38 -13.83
N GLY A 142 1.04 18.15 -14.80
CA GLY A 142 1.85 19.05 -15.62
C GLY A 142 1.23 19.27 -16.99
N ALA A 143 1.93 19.95 -17.89
CA ALA A 143 1.40 20.29 -19.20
C ALA A 143 1.76 19.23 -20.25
N GLY A 144 0.83 18.92 -21.16
CA GLY A 144 1.10 18.18 -22.40
C GLY A 144 0.97 16.67 -22.32
N ALA A 145 0.72 16.11 -21.13
CA ALA A 145 0.31 14.72 -21.03
C ALA A 145 -1.13 14.56 -21.53
N LYS A 146 -1.46 13.36 -21.99
CA LYS A 146 -2.81 12.96 -22.41
C LYS A 146 -3.04 11.48 -22.17
N LEU A 147 -4.30 11.07 -22.13
CA LEU A 147 -4.66 9.66 -22.20
C LEU A 147 -4.24 9.09 -23.56
N ASP A 148 -3.95 7.78 -23.63
CA ASP A 148 -3.83 7.11 -24.91
C ASP A 148 -5.14 7.25 -25.73
N ASP A 149 -5.05 7.17 -27.06
CA ASP A 149 -6.19 7.43 -27.96
C ASP A 149 -7.21 6.26 -27.98
N ASN A 150 -7.20 5.37 -26.97
CA ASN A 150 -8.13 4.24 -26.89
C ASN A 150 -9.45 4.66 -26.26
N ALA A 151 -10.53 3.93 -26.58
CA ALA A 151 -11.81 4.10 -25.91
C ALA A 151 -11.72 3.75 -24.41
N ASN A 152 -10.92 2.72 -24.10
CA ASN A 152 -10.54 2.32 -22.75
C ASN A 152 -9.05 2.61 -22.58
N PRO A 153 -8.68 3.73 -21.95
CA PRO A 153 -7.29 4.06 -21.76
C PRO A 153 -6.57 2.99 -20.94
N THR A 154 -5.30 2.78 -21.26
CA THR A 154 -4.44 1.80 -20.59
C THR A 154 -3.12 2.40 -20.13
N ALA A 155 -2.75 3.56 -20.68
CA ALA A 155 -1.53 4.26 -20.36
C ALA A 155 -1.67 5.78 -20.54
N LEU A 156 -0.70 6.49 -19.98
CA LEU A 156 -0.48 7.93 -20.19
C LEU A 156 0.52 8.13 -21.32
N VAL A 157 0.33 9.17 -22.13
CA VAL A 157 1.30 9.62 -23.13
C VAL A 157 2.01 10.86 -22.60
N THR A 158 3.30 10.73 -22.28
CA THR A 158 4.09 11.78 -21.60
C THR A 158 5.28 12.31 -22.41
N GLY A 159 5.52 11.82 -23.62
CA GLY A 159 6.76 12.10 -24.38
C GLY A 159 7.04 13.57 -24.73
N GLU A 160 6.00 14.41 -24.78
CA GLU A 160 6.12 15.87 -24.98
C GLU A 160 5.69 16.66 -23.74
N ALA A 161 5.47 15.97 -22.62
CA ALA A 161 4.93 16.57 -21.41
C ALA A 161 6.02 17.15 -20.51
N VAL A 162 5.65 18.15 -19.72
CA VAL A 162 6.50 18.72 -18.66
C VAL A 162 5.72 18.67 -17.35
N GLY A 163 6.21 17.92 -16.38
CA GLY A 163 5.47 17.67 -15.15
C GLY A 163 5.99 16.47 -14.36
N PHE A 164 5.21 16.04 -13.37
CA PHE A 164 5.51 14.87 -12.57
C PHE A 164 4.68 13.67 -13.03
N SER A 165 5.35 12.58 -13.34
CA SER A 165 4.76 11.27 -13.58
C SER A 165 4.86 10.44 -12.29
N VAL A 166 3.79 9.76 -11.91
CA VAL A 166 3.69 8.94 -10.70
C VAL A 166 2.98 7.64 -11.04
N SER A 167 3.52 6.51 -10.61
CA SER A 167 2.92 5.19 -10.75
C SER A 167 2.99 4.40 -9.45
N GLY A 168 2.05 3.48 -9.24
CA GLY A 168 2.02 2.70 -8.01
C GLY A 168 0.86 1.73 -7.88
N THR A 169 0.68 1.25 -6.65
CA THR A 169 -0.44 0.39 -6.25
C THR A 169 -0.86 0.70 -4.81
N VAL A 170 -2.09 0.32 -4.46
CA VAL A 170 -2.57 0.30 -3.08
C VAL A 170 -3.21 -1.07 -2.82
N LYS A 171 -2.86 -1.70 -1.70
CA LYS A 171 -3.54 -2.87 -1.17
C LYS A 171 -4.03 -2.53 0.23
N MET A 172 -5.25 -2.93 0.57
CA MET A 172 -5.79 -2.73 1.91
C MET A 172 -6.67 -3.93 2.28
N ALA A 173 -6.54 -4.40 3.51
CA ALA A 173 -7.41 -5.43 4.07
C ALA A 173 -7.98 -4.91 5.39
N LEU A 174 -9.31 -4.96 5.53
CA LEU A 174 -10.02 -4.77 6.79
C LEU A 174 -10.62 -6.10 7.20
N VAL A 175 -10.34 -6.53 8.42
CA VAL A 175 -10.82 -7.80 8.97
C VAL A 175 -11.60 -7.51 10.24
N LYS A 176 -12.83 -8.04 10.31
CA LYS A 176 -13.64 -8.03 11.52
C LYS A 176 -14.04 -9.45 11.86
N GLU A 177 -13.69 -9.90 13.06
CA GLU A 177 -14.03 -11.24 13.55
C GLU A 177 -15.56 -11.45 13.54
N ASP A 178 -15.98 -12.66 13.19
CA ASP A 178 -17.37 -13.07 13.17
C ASP A 178 -17.89 -13.38 14.57
N GLY A 179 -19.21 -13.25 14.77
CA GLY A 179 -19.84 -13.56 16.05
C GLY A 179 -19.57 -12.53 17.16
N LEU A 180 -18.88 -11.43 16.84
CA LEU A 180 -18.71 -10.30 17.73
C LEU A 180 -20.06 -9.66 18.11
N GLY A 181 -20.15 -9.14 19.34
CA GLY A 181 -21.34 -8.42 19.81
C GLY A 181 -21.62 -7.15 18.98
N ALA A 182 -22.87 -6.69 18.95
CA ALA A 182 -23.27 -5.55 18.09
C ALA A 182 -22.52 -4.23 18.35
N THR A 183 -21.94 -4.05 19.53
CA THR A 183 -21.15 -2.86 19.91
C THR A 183 -19.65 -3.11 19.87
N ASP A 184 -19.22 -4.33 19.56
CA ASP A 184 -17.82 -4.71 19.52
C ASP A 184 -17.17 -4.17 18.23
N GLN A 185 -16.08 -3.43 18.42
CA GLN A 185 -15.33 -2.74 17.38
C GLN A 185 -13.96 -3.40 17.12
N SER A 186 -13.76 -4.64 17.57
CA SER A 186 -12.52 -5.36 17.32
C SER A 186 -12.31 -5.53 15.81
N SER A 187 -11.18 -5.05 15.32
CA SER A 187 -10.88 -5.04 13.90
C SER A 187 -9.39 -4.97 13.63
N TYR A 188 -8.99 -5.40 12.44
CA TYR A 188 -7.62 -5.33 11.97
C TYR A 188 -7.57 -4.64 10.61
N LEU A 189 -6.51 -3.87 10.38
CA LEU A 189 -6.25 -3.15 9.14
C LEU A 189 -4.81 -3.42 8.70
N ALA A 190 -4.65 -3.87 7.46
CA ALA A 190 -3.42 -3.72 6.70
C ALA A 190 -3.62 -2.69 5.58
N LEU A 191 -2.60 -1.87 5.35
CA LEU A 191 -2.50 -1.00 4.18
C LEU A 191 -1.07 -1.07 3.65
N GLU A 192 -0.93 -1.33 2.36
CA GLU A 192 0.31 -1.19 1.61
C GLU A 192 0.08 -0.19 0.48
N VAL A 193 0.90 0.86 0.44
CA VAL A 193 0.96 1.81 -0.66
C VAL A 193 2.33 1.68 -1.29
N SER A 194 2.40 1.29 -2.55
CA SER A 194 3.64 1.25 -3.32
C SER A 194 3.70 2.42 -4.28
N LEU A 195 4.77 3.20 -4.19
CA LEU A 195 5.21 4.12 -5.22
C LEU A 195 6.21 3.37 -6.10
N ALA A 196 5.74 2.86 -7.23
CA ALA A 196 6.59 2.15 -8.20
C ALA A 196 7.56 3.09 -8.92
N GLY A 197 7.24 4.38 -8.95
CA GLY A 197 8.13 5.42 -9.43
C GLY A 197 7.43 6.76 -9.52
N ALA A 198 8.12 7.81 -9.11
CA ALA A 198 7.80 9.20 -9.36
C ALA A 198 8.97 9.84 -10.10
N GLU A 199 8.71 10.55 -11.18
CA GLU A 199 9.75 11.25 -11.94
C GLU A 199 9.31 12.64 -12.42
N LEU A 200 10.26 13.57 -12.47
CA LEU A 200 10.11 14.81 -13.22
C LEU A 200 10.41 14.56 -14.70
N VAL A 201 9.44 14.85 -15.56
CA VAL A 201 9.50 14.68 -17.02
C VAL A 201 9.65 16.02 -17.72
N GLY A 202 10.39 16.04 -18.83
CA GLY A 202 10.36 17.13 -19.81
C GLY A 202 11.34 18.28 -19.55
N ILE A 203 12.26 18.14 -18.59
CA ILE A 203 13.34 19.11 -18.35
C ILE A 203 14.69 18.45 -18.61
N GLU A 204 15.30 18.78 -19.75
CA GLU A 204 16.61 18.23 -20.14
C GLU A 204 17.69 18.59 -19.11
N GLY A 205 18.44 17.58 -18.67
CA GLY A 205 19.49 17.72 -17.67
C GLY A 205 19.01 17.85 -16.23
N LEU A 206 17.71 17.79 -15.95
CA LEU A 206 17.19 17.72 -14.59
C LEU A 206 16.49 16.36 -14.38
N VAL A 207 17.07 15.52 -13.52
CA VAL A 207 16.50 14.25 -13.10
C VAL A 207 16.10 14.38 -11.63
N LEU A 208 14.85 14.05 -11.32
CA LEU A 208 14.35 13.88 -9.96
C LEU A 208 13.49 12.62 -9.97
N LYS A 209 13.94 11.58 -9.27
CA LYS A 209 13.26 10.28 -9.21
C LYS A 209 13.11 9.80 -7.78
N ALA A 210 12.02 9.10 -7.51
CA ALA A 210 11.79 8.44 -6.23
C ALA A 210 10.87 7.24 -6.36
N GLU A 211 11.12 6.24 -5.53
CA GLU A 211 10.27 5.07 -5.33
C GLU A 211 10.08 4.84 -3.83
N GLY A 212 9.11 3.99 -3.47
CA GLY A 212 8.96 3.60 -2.08
C GLY A 212 7.75 2.76 -1.77
N SER A 213 7.62 2.45 -0.49
CA SER A 213 6.55 1.67 0.08
C SER A 213 6.16 2.19 1.45
N VAL A 214 4.87 2.20 1.75
CA VAL A 214 4.30 2.45 3.07
C VAL A 214 3.48 1.24 3.45
N LEU A 215 3.81 0.64 4.59
CA LEU A 215 3.07 -0.48 5.17
C LEU A 215 2.50 -0.03 6.51
N VAL A 216 1.20 -0.25 6.75
CA VAL A 216 0.51 0.11 7.99
C VAL A 216 -0.23 -1.10 8.52
N ASN A 217 -0.08 -1.38 9.80
CA ASN A 217 -0.79 -2.44 10.51
C ASN A 217 -1.44 -1.86 11.77
N LYS A 218 -2.75 -1.99 11.89
CA LYS A 218 -3.52 -1.52 13.04
C LYS A 218 -4.45 -2.62 13.53
N ALA A 219 -4.69 -2.61 14.82
CA ALA A 219 -5.70 -3.42 15.47
C ALA A 219 -6.47 -2.56 16.48
N THR A 220 -7.75 -2.83 16.65
CA THR A 220 -8.62 -2.23 17.66
C THR A 220 -9.24 -3.31 18.54
N ASP A 221 -9.56 -2.96 19.78
CA ASP A 221 -10.33 -3.82 20.68
C ASP A 221 -11.85 -3.57 20.57
N ALA A 222 -12.61 -4.21 21.46
CA ALA A 222 -14.06 -4.08 21.51
C ALA A 222 -14.56 -2.65 21.74
N ALA A 223 -13.78 -1.80 22.42
CA ALA A 223 -14.11 -0.40 22.64
C ALA A 223 -13.72 0.49 21.43
N GLY A 224 -12.95 -0.05 20.49
CA GLY A 224 -12.40 0.67 19.34
C GLY A 224 -11.06 1.34 19.67
N ASP A 225 -10.45 1.02 20.81
CA ASP A 225 -9.17 1.56 21.22
C ASP A 225 -8.03 0.80 20.52
N ALA A 226 -6.96 1.50 20.16
CA ALA A 226 -5.83 0.90 19.46
C ALA A 226 -5.08 -0.10 20.36
N VAL A 227 -4.79 -1.28 19.84
CA VAL A 227 -4.06 -2.35 20.54
C VAL A 227 -2.84 -2.83 19.75
N THR A 228 -1.96 -3.56 20.45
CA THR A 228 -0.69 -4.07 19.90
C THR A 228 -0.81 -5.49 19.35
N ASP A 229 -1.91 -6.18 19.63
CA ASP A 229 -2.19 -7.53 19.14
C ASP A 229 -2.67 -7.42 17.68
N ARG A 230 -1.71 -7.36 16.75
CA ARG A 230 -1.95 -7.20 15.32
C ARG A 230 -1.78 -8.52 14.58
N ILE A 231 -2.44 -8.65 13.44
CA ILE A 231 -2.22 -9.75 12.50
C ILE A 231 -0.80 -9.65 11.92
N ASP A 232 -0.13 -10.79 11.76
CA ASP A 232 1.08 -10.92 10.94
C ASP A 232 0.70 -11.03 9.46
N TRP A 233 0.60 -9.87 8.79
CA TRP A 233 0.16 -9.79 7.40
C TRP A 233 1.19 -10.30 6.40
N ALA A 234 2.45 -10.43 6.81
CA ALA A 234 3.49 -11.01 5.98
C ALA A 234 3.27 -12.52 5.75
N THR A 235 2.55 -13.18 6.67
CA THR A 235 2.25 -14.62 6.61
C THR A 235 0.75 -14.94 6.63
N ALA A 236 -0.11 -13.94 6.73
CA ALA A 236 -1.56 -14.13 6.74
C ALA A 236 -2.05 -14.87 5.49
N THR A 237 -2.93 -15.83 5.72
CA THR A 237 -3.60 -16.64 4.71
C THR A 237 -5.10 -16.65 4.97
N ASP A 238 -5.86 -16.88 3.91
CA ASP A 238 -7.30 -16.98 3.98
C ASP A 238 -7.84 -18.14 3.13
N THR A 239 -9.00 -18.67 3.51
CA THR A 239 -9.61 -19.83 2.82
C THR A 239 -10.31 -19.48 1.51
N GLY A 240 -10.48 -18.19 1.19
CA GLY A 240 -11.22 -17.70 0.03
C GLY A 240 -10.36 -17.04 -1.06
N SER A 241 -9.04 -16.97 -0.88
CA SER A 241 -8.11 -16.22 -1.73
C SER A 241 -8.54 -14.76 -1.95
N LEU A 242 -9.01 -14.10 -0.89
CA LEU A 242 -9.45 -12.70 -0.92
C LEU A 242 -8.34 -11.73 -0.53
N LEU A 243 -7.43 -12.15 0.36
CA LEU A 243 -6.27 -11.33 0.66
C LEU A 243 -5.52 -11.04 -0.65
N PRO A 244 -4.91 -9.85 -0.80
CA PRO A 244 -4.20 -9.49 -2.01
C PRO A 244 -3.21 -10.58 -2.46
N ASP A 245 -3.10 -10.81 -3.78
CA ASP A 245 -2.13 -11.74 -4.37
C ASP A 245 -1.32 -11.03 -5.48
N PRO A 246 0.00 -10.83 -5.30
CA PRO A 246 0.80 -11.23 -4.14
C PRO A 246 0.39 -10.51 -2.86
N GLY A 247 0.59 -11.18 -1.73
CA GLY A 247 0.28 -10.70 -0.37
C GLY A 247 0.93 -9.36 0.00
N PHE A 248 0.71 -8.94 1.23
CA PHE A 248 1.38 -7.76 1.79
C PHE A 248 2.90 -7.96 1.88
N GLY A 249 3.62 -6.85 1.92
CA GLY A 249 5.08 -6.82 2.05
C GLY A 249 5.56 -7.59 3.27
N THR A 250 6.68 -8.28 3.12
CA THR A 250 7.24 -9.20 4.13
C THR A 250 7.62 -8.54 5.46
N LYS A 251 7.68 -7.20 5.50
CA LYS A 251 7.94 -6.41 6.71
C LYS A 251 6.68 -6.14 7.52
N LEU A 252 5.47 -6.38 7.00
CA LEU A 252 4.22 -6.07 7.69
C LEU A 252 3.84 -7.16 8.71
N THR A 253 4.73 -7.42 9.66
CA THR A 253 4.53 -8.41 10.72
C THR A 253 3.66 -7.86 11.86
N SER A 254 3.32 -8.70 12.84
CA SER A 254 2.53 -8.30 14.00
C SER A 254 3.20 -7.23 14.88
N SER A 255 4.54 -7.21 14.94
CA SER A 255 5.29 -6.21 15.73
C SER A 255 5.38 -4.84 15.05
N ILE A 256 5.24 -4.78 13.73
CA ILE A 256 5.32 -3.55 12.93
C ILE A 256 3.97 -2.85 12.92
N GLU A 257 3.97 -1.55 13.20
CA GLU A 257 2.79 -0.67 13.13
C GLU A 257 2.81 0.15 11.85
N LEU A 258 3.99 0.67 11.50
CA LEU A 258 4.25 1.44 10.31
C LEU A 258 5.66 1.09 9.82
N ASN A 259 5.79 0.83 8.53
CA ASN A 259 7.08 0.82 7.84
C ASN A 259 6.97 1.76 6.64
N VAL A 260 7.96 2.62 6.45
CA VAL A 260 8.09 3.47 5.27
C VAL A 260 9.49 3.27 4.75
N SER A 261 9.61 2.93 3.47
CA SER A 261 10.91 2.79 2.82
C SER A 261 10.89 3.36 1.42
N GLY A 262 12.05 3.65 0.88
CA GLY A 262 12.16 4.10 -0.49
C GLY A 262 13.55 4.59 -0.83
N ALA A 263 13.72 4.93 -2.10
CA ALA A 263 14.94 5.47 -2.63
C ALA A 263 14.64 6.68 -3.49
N ALA A 264 15.60 7.58 -3.59
CA ALA A 264 15.51 8.75 -4.42
C ALA A 264 16.85 9.05 -5.08
N SER A 265 16.79 9.50 -6.31
CA SER A 265 17.94 9.96 -7.07
C SER A 265 17.67 11.32 -7.71
N MET A 266 18.73 12.11 -7.84
CA MET A 266 18.68 13.43 -8.45
C MET A 266 19.93 13.71 -9.28
N ASP A 267 19.74 14.39 -10.40
CA ASP A 267 20.80 15.03 -11.18
C ASP A 267 20.33 16.43 -11.56
N VAL A 268 21.00 17.45 -11.03
CA VAL A 268 20.67 18.85 -11.25
C VAL A 268 21.72 19.44 -12.19
N PHE A 269 21.52 19.20 -13.48
CA PHE A 269 22.33 19.69 -14.60
C PHE A 269 23.81 19.30 -14.50
N GLY A 270 24.12 18.17 -13.86
CA GLY A 270 25.48 17.71 -13.58
C GLY A 270 26.24 18.57 -12.56
N PHE A 271 25.57 19.51 -11.89
CA PHE A 271 26.16 20.32 -10.82
C PHE A 271 26.03 19.67 -9.46
N VAL A 272 24.87 19.06 -9.22
CA VAL A 272 24.56 18.32 -8.00
C VAL A 272 23.95 17.00 -8.41
N VAL A 273 24.57 15.90 -8.01
CA VAL A 273 24.04 14.55 -8.23
C VAL A 273 23.95 13.87 -6.88
N GLY A 274 22.87 13.15 -6.60
CA GLY A 274 22.67 12.53 -5.30
C GLY A 274 21.80 11.30 -5.36
N THR A 275 22.05 10.37 -4.45
CA THR A 275 21.22 9.18 -4.22
C THR A 275 21.03 9.01 -2.71
N ALA A 276 19.90 8.46 -2.30
CA ALA A 276 19.70 8.02 -0.93
C ALA A 276 18.60 6.95 -0.87
N THR A 277 18.82 5.95 -0.02
CA THR A 277 17.78 5.00 0.40
C THR A 277 17.41 5.35 1.84
N PHE A 278 16.14 5.24 2.20
CA PHE A 278 15.68 5.42 3.57
C PHE A 278 14.71 4.31 3.99
N GLU A 279 14.72 4.01 5.27
CA GLU A 279 13.75 3.15 5.93
C GLU A 279 13.41 3.69 7.31
N MET A 280 12.12 3.80 7.61
CA MET A 280 11.57 4.14 8.90
C MET A 280 10.63 3.02 9.35
N THR A 281 10.76 2.61 10.60
CA THR A 281 9.87 1.62 11.20
C THR A 281 9.37 2.12 12.54
N THR A 282 8.07 1.99 12.79
CA THR A 282 7.50 2.08 14.14
C THR A 282 6.80 0.78 14.49
N GLY A 283 6.84 0.43 15.78
CA GLY A 283 6.24 -0.81 16.26
C GLY A 283 6.45 -1.00 17.74
N THR A 284 6.19 -2.22 18.20
CA THR A 284 6.35 -2.60 19.60
C THR A 284 7.32 -3.76 19.73
N ALA A 285 8.22 -3.70 20.70
CA ALA A 285 9.21 -4.75 20.93
C ALA A 285 9.65 -4.80 22.40
N ASP A 286 10.10 -5.97 22.83
CA ASP A 286 10.88 -6.10 24.07
C ASP A 286 12.32 -5.65 23.80
N VAL A 287 12.78 -4.63 24.52
CA VAL A 287 14.12 -4.05 24.35
C VAL A 287 15.00 -4.37 25.55
N ASP A 288 15.99 -5.23 25.36
CA ASP A 288 17.06 -5.46 26.32
C ASP A 288 18.05 -4.28 26.29
N THR A 289 17.99 -3.43 27.31
CA THR A 289 18.79 -2.21 27.42
C THR A 289 20.25 -2.48 27.76
N LYS A 290 20.59 -3.72 28.16
CA LYS A 290 21.88 -4.08 28.77
C LYS A 290 22.27 -3.21 29.97
N ASN A 291 21.31 -2.50 30.57
CA ASN A 291 21.51 -1.65 31.74
C ASN A 291 20.47 -2.00 32.80
N THR A 292 20.90 -2.78 33.80
CA THR A 292 20.04 -3.27 34.89
C THR A 292 19.48 -2.18 35.80
N ASN A 293 19.83 -0.91 35.58
CA ASN A 293 19.24 0.23 36.28
C ASN A 293 18.00 0.80 35.56
N ILE A 294 17.67 0.31 34.37
CA ILE A 294 16.52 0.73 33.57
C ILE A 294 15.46 -0.36 33.65
N ASP A 295 14.34 -0.07 34.31
CA ASP A 295 13.22 -1.00 34.53
C ASP A 295 13.66 -2.33 35.19
N THR A 296 12.78 -3.33 35.18
CA THR A 296 12.96 -4.64 35.79
C THR A 296 13.93 -5.47 34.94
N ASP A 297 15.06 -5.85 35.52
CA ASP A 297 16.12 -6.65 34.90
C ASP A 297 16.76 -6.04 33.63
N GLY A 298 16.58 -4.74 33.38
CA GLY A 298 17.14 -4.08 32.20
C GLY A 298 16.35 -4.29 30.92
N ILE A 299 15.10 -4.80 30.99
CA ILE A 299 14.25 -5.06 29.83
C ILE A 299 13.07 -4.10 29.83
N LEU A 300 12.89 -3.38 28.72
CA LEU A 300 11.68 -2.61 28.46
C LEU A 300 10.70 -3.49 27.68
N SER A 301 9.71 -4.06 28.36
CA SER A 301 8.71 -4.91 27.70
C SER A 301 7.67 -4.09 26.94
N ASN A 302 7.28 -4.59 25.75
CA ASN A 302 6.30 -3.95 24.86
C ASN A 302 6.58 -2.45 24.61
N ALA A 303 7.86 -2.07 24.57
CA ALA A 303 8.26 -0.70 24.35
C ALA A 303 7.85 -0.24 22.94
N SER A 304 7.41 1.01 22.81
CA SER A 304 7.22 1.63 21.50
C SER A 304 8.59 1.98 20.94
N VAL A 305 8.89 1.48 19.73
CA VAL A 305 10.16 1.69 19.06
C VAL A 305 9.91 2.44 17.75
N MET A 306 10.74 3.44 17.48
CA MET A 306 10.90 4.06 16.17
C MET A 306 12.36 3.91 15.75
N SER A 307 12.61 3.44 14.54
CA SER A 307 13.90 3.53 13.89
C SER A 307 13.79 4.28 12.57
N LEU A 308 14.86 4.97 12.18
CA LEU A 308 15.05 5.59 10.89
C LEU A 308 16.49 5.33 10.46
N THR A 309 16.67 4.81 9.26
CA THR A 309 17.97 4.62 8.64
C THR A 309 17.96 5.31 7.29
N LEU A 310 19.02 6.08 7.01
CA LEU A 310 19.39 6.48 5.66
C LEU A 310 20.67 5.75 5.31
N THR A 311 20.69 5.11 4.14
CA THR A 311 21.86 4.44 3.56
C THR A 311 22.06 4.93 2.14
N ASN A 312 23.17 4.52 1.52
CA ASN A 312 23.50 4.91 0.14
C ASN A 312 23.44 6.43 -0.05
N LEU A 313 23.73 7.20 1.00
CA LEU A 313 23.69 8.65 0.97
C LEU A 313 24.94 9.12 0.22
N ASN A 314 24.79 9.27 -1.08
CA ASN A 314 25.83 9.74 -1.98
C ASN A 314 25.46 11.15 -2.44
N LEU A 315 26.46 12.02 -2.50
CA LEU A 315 26.28 13.39 -2.96
C LEU A 315 27.53 13.87 -3.69
N PHE A 316 27.36 14.39 -4.88
CA PHE A 316 28.38 15.13 -5.60
C PHE A 316 27.95 16.60 -5.74
N ALA A 317 28.89 17.51 -5.53
CA ALA A 317 28.74 18.94 -5.82
C ALA A 317 29.95 19.44 -6.61
N GLY A 318 29.74 19.85 -7.86
CA GLY A 318 30.83 20.20 -8.76
C GLY A 318 30.36 20.39 -10.20
N VAL A 319 31.16 19.93 -11.16
CA VAL A 319 30.79 19.89 -12.58
C VAL A 319 31.15 18.54 -13.18
N GLY A 320 30.30 18.04 -14.08
CA GLY A 320 30.60 16.91 -14.95
C GLY A 320 30.35 15.53 -14.35
N ALA A 321 29.78 15.45 -13.14
CA ALA A 321 29.23 14.18 -12.66
C ALA A 321 27.87 13.91 -13.32
N THR A 322 27.51 12.65 -13.42
CA THR A 322 26.22 12.20 -13.98
C THR A 322 25.61 11.12 -13.12
N LEU A 323 24.28 11.06 -13.07
CA LEU A 323 23.56 9.91 -12.53
C LEU A 323 23.69 8.71 -13.48
N ASN A 324 24.01 7.54 -12.94
CA ASN A 324 23.97 6.26 -13.62
C ASN A 324 22.86 5.40 -13.02
N GLU A 325 21.83 5.15 -13.82
CA GLU A 325 20.62 4.39 -13.45
C GLU A 325 20.77 2.86 -13.60
N ASN A 326 21.99 2.38 -13.90
CA ASN A 326 22.33 0.95 -14.11
C ASN A 326 21.44 0.15 -15.07
N GLY A 327 20.64 0.82 -15.91
CA GLY A 327 19.69 0.19 -16.81
C GLY A 327 18.34 -0.14 -16.18
N THR A 328 18.05 0.36 -14.98
CA THR A 328 16.82 0.17 -14.21
C THR A 328 16.18 1.51 -13.82
N PRO A 329 15.56 2.26 -14.76
CA PRO A 329 15.11 3.64 -14.53
C PRO A 329 14.05 3.86 -13.44
N LEU A 330 13.43 2.78 -12.96
CA LEU A 330 12.41 2.77 -11.91
C LEU A 330 12.92 2.25 -10.57
N ASP A 331 14.12 1.65 -10.51
CA ASP A 331 14.78 1.20 -9.28
C ASP A 331 15.83 2.25 -8.90
N GLN A 332 15.63 2.98 -7.80
CA GLN A 332 16.57 4.02 -7.35
C GLN A 332 17.55 3.48 -6.30
N ASP A 333 17.36 2.25 -5.81
CA ASP A 333 18.23 1.64 -4.80
C ASP A 333 19.61 1.28 -5.37
N ASP A 334 19.68 0.96 -6.66
CA ASP A 334 20.94 0.61 -7.31
C ASP A 334 21.69 1.81 -7.90
N ASP A 335 21.01 2.94 -8.14
CA ASP A 335 21.54 4.16 -8.74
C ASP A 335 22.90 4.58 -8.15
N LYS A 336 23.78 5.08 -9.03
CA LYS A 336 25.14 5.54 -8.66
C LYS A 336 25.46 6.89 -9.26
N ILE A 337 26.41 7.58 -8.63
CA ILE A 337 27.03 8.79 -9.17
C ILE A 337 28.29 8.39 -9.94
N ASP A 338 28.35 8.71 -11.23
CA ASP A 338 29.59 8.64 -12.01
C ASP A 338 30.33 9.98 -11.91
N THR A 339 31.53 9.95 -11.33
CA THR A 339 32.42 11.12 -11.18
C THR A 339 33.57 11.09 -12.19
N SER A 340 33.53 10.21 -13.19
CA SER A 340 34.57 10.08 -14.22
C SER A 340 34.71 11.37 -15.02
N GLY A 341 35.84 12.07 -14.83
CA GLY A 341 36.09 13.36 -15.48
C GLY A 341 35.38 14.55 -14.83
N ALA A 342 34.70 14.33 -13.70
CA ALA A 342 34.08 15.38 -12.90
C ALA A 342 35.12 16.12 -12.04
N ILE A 343 34.82 17.37 -11.68
CA ILE A 343 35.60 18.17 -10.73
C ILE A 343 34.65 18.67 -9.64
N GLY A 344 34.88 18.26 -8.39
CA GLY A 344 33.98 18.61 -7.30
C GLY A 344 34.26 17.90 -5.99
N PHE A 345 33.34 18.04 -5.04
CA PHE A 345 33.33 17.32 -3.79
C PHE A 345 32.36 16.14 -3.90
N SER A 346 32.80 14.97 -3.49
CA SER A 346 32.00 13.75 -3.46
C SER A 346 31.88 13.25 -2.02
N ILE A 347 30.68 12.83 -1.63
CA ILE A 347 30.38 12.04 -0.45
C ILE A 347 29.87 10.69 -0.96
N SER A 348 30.44 9.61 -0.44
CA SER A 348 30.04 8.24 -0.75
C SER A 348 29.71 7.47 0.53
N ASP A 349 28.72 6.60 0.41
CA ASP A 349 28.34 5.61 1.41
C ASP A 349 28.06 6.23 2.80
N GLY A 350 27.44 7.42 2.79
CA GLY A 350 26.96 8.05 4.01
C GLY A 350 25.82 7.24 4.63
N THR A 351 25.78 7.19 5.96
CA THR A 351 24.65 6.61 6.70
C THR A 351 24.19 7.52 7.82
N ILE A 352 22.89 7.50 8.10
CA ILE A 352 22.29 8.09 9.29
C ILE A 352 21.44 7.02 9.93
N LYS A 353 21.67 6.72 11.21
CA LYS A 353 20.79 5.87 12.00
C LYS A 353 20.23 6.67 13.15
N PHE A 354 18.93 6.57 13.33
CA PHE A 354 18.20 7.14 14.44
C PHE A 354 17.32 6.04 15.05
N ALA A 355 17.30 5.97 16.37
CA ALA A 355 16.34 5.13 17.08
C ALA A 355 15.79 5.88 18.29
N SER A 356 14.52 5.67 18.57
CA SER A 356 13.86 6.09 19.80
C SER A 356 13.08 4.94 20.40
N VAL A 357 13.19 4.76 21.72
CA VAL A 357 12.47 3.75 22.48
C VAL A 357 11.75 4.43 23.64
N ARG A 358 10.44 4.19 23.73
CA ARG A 358 9.59 4.65 24.84
C ARG A 358 9.05 3.42 25.59
N PRO A 359 9.32 3.28 26.91
CA PRO A 359 8.74 2.21 27.72
C PRO A 359 7.20 2.23 27.64
N ALA A 360 6.58 1.05 27.70
CA ALA A 360 5.14 0.97 27.89
C ALA A 360 4.79 1.54 29.28
N SER A 361 3.86 2.49 29.33
CA SER A 361 3.45 3.13 30.58
C SER A 361 1.95 3.38 30.59
N THR A 362 1.32 3.13 31.72
CA THR A 362 -0.09 3.48 31.97
C THR A 362 -0.24 4.89 32.56
N ASP A 363 0.89 5.53 32.90
CA ASP A 363 0.92 6.93 33.32
C ASP A 363 0.98 7.84 32.08
N PRO A 364 -0.07 8.62 31.80
CA PRO A 364 -0.09 9.51 30.64
C PRO A 364 0.96 10.62 30.72
N ASP A 365 1.49 10.92 31.92
CA ASP A 365 2.52 11.94 32.13
C ASP A 365 3.95 11.37 32.02
N ASP A 366 4.11 10.06 31.82
CA ASP A 366 5.43 9.45 31.60
C ASP A 366 5.97 9.74 30.21
N LEU A 367 6.93 10.67 30.15
CA LEU A 367 7.61 11.10 28.93
C LEU A 367 8.98 10.44 28.74
N THR A 368 9.27 9.36 29.48
CA THR A 368 10.57 8.69 29.41
C THR A 368 10.82 8.17 28.00
N ALA A 369 11.93 8.58 27.39
CA ALA A 369 12.35 8.10 26.08
C ALA A 369 13.88 8.02 26.01
N TYR A 370 14.36 7.00 25.30
CA TYR A 370 15.77 6.81 24.98
C TYR A 370 15.97 7.09 23.50
N THR A 371 16.99 7.86 23.14
CA THR A 371 17.30 8.18 21.75
C THR A 371 18.76 7.88 21.46
N GLY A 372 19.02 7.35 20.27
CA GLY A 372 20.35 7.11 19.73
C GLY A 372 20.45 7.68 18.32
N VAL A 373 21.58 8.31 18.02
CA VAL A 373 21.88 8.84 16.68
C VAL A 373 23.31 8.47 16.32
N GLU A 374 23.50 7.95 15.12
CA GLU A 374 24.79 7.68 14.50
C GLU A 374 24.77 8.31 13.10
N ILE A 375 25.82 9.02 12.73
CA ILE A 375 25.99 9.59 11.39
C ILE A 375 27.38 9.22 10.91
N SER A 376 27.46 8.41 9.86
CA SER A 376 28.75 8.03 9.28
C SER A 376 28.92 8.59 7.88
N ILE A 377 30.14 8.96 7.55
CA ILE A 377 30.59 9.25 6.20
C ILE A 377 31.82 8.37 5.98
N GLU A 378 31.69 7.39 5.08
CA GLU A 378 32.79 6.49 4.74
C GLU A 378 33.78 7.17 3.79
N GLY A 379 33.28 7.94 2.82
CA GLY A 379 34.12 8.70 1.92
C GLY A 379 33.62 10.12 1.74
N ALA A 380 34.46 11.11 2.03
CA ALA A 380 34.34 12.45 1.50
C ALA A 380 35.65 12.84 0.80
N GLU A 381 35.60 13.23 -0.47
CA GLU A 381 36.81 13.58 -1.21
C GLU A 381 36.63 14.73 -2.20
N LEU A 382 37.75 15.36 -2.54
CA LEU A 382 37.85 16.24 -3.71
C LEU A 382 38.27 15.39 -4.91
N VAL A 383 37.43 15.37 -5.96
CA VAL A 383 37.69 14.65 -7.22
C VAL A 383 38.12 15.61 -8.34
N GLY A 384 38.84 15.07 -9.33
CA GLY A 384 39.11 15.76 -10.60
C GLY A 384 40.29 16.74 -10.62
N ILE A 385 41.02 16.93 -9.51
CA ILE A 385 42.22 17.79 -9.47
C ILE A 385 43.48 16.93 -9.45
N GLU A 386 44.14 16.81 -10.61
CA GLU A 386 45.40 16.06 -10.72
C GLU A 386 46.47 16.64 -9.76
N GLY A 387 47.08 15.76 -8.96
CA GLY A 387 48.12 16.13 -8.00
C GLY A 387 47.61 16.67 -6.66
N LEU A 388 46.29 16.74 -6.43
CA LEU A 388 45.70 17.10 -5.15
C LEU A 388 44.81 15.96 -4.63
N VAL A 389 45.09 15.49 -3.41
CA VAL A 389 44.25 14.51 -2.71
C VAL A 389 43.76 15.15 -1.42
N LEU A 390 42.44 15.25 -1.28
CA LEU A 390 41.76 15.65 -0.06
C LEU A 390 40.72 14.57 0.25
N LYS A 391 40.85 13.91 1.40
CA LYS A 391 39.93 12.86 1.87
C LYS A 391 39.56 13.07 3.32
N ALA A 392 38.33 12.73 3.68
CA ALA A 392 37.82 12.72 5.04
C ALA A 392 36.86 11.54 5.23
N GLU A 393 36.84 10.99 6.44
CA GLU A 393 35.94 9.91 6.91
C GLU A 393 35.60 10.18 8.38
N GLY A 394 34.46 9.68 8.87
CA GLY A 394 34.07 9.83 10.28
C GLY A 394 32.71 9.22 10.64
N SER A 395 32.50 9.00 11.94
CA SER A 395 31.27 8.44 12.54
C SER A 395 30.94 9.10 13.87
#